data_AF-A0A8S3RE58-F1
#
_entry.id   AF-A0A8S3RE58-F1
#
_cell.length_a   1.000
_cell.length_b   1.000
_cell.length_c   1.000
_cell.angle_alpha   90.00
_cell.angle_beta   90.00
_cell.angle_gamma   90.00
#
_symmetry.space_group_name_H-M   'P 1'
#
loop_
_entity.id
_entity.type
_entity.pdbx_description
1 polymer ?
#
loop_
_entity_poly.entity_id
_entity_poly.type
_entity_poly.pdbx_seq_one_letter_code
_entity_poly.pdbx_strand_id
1 'polypeptide(L)'
;MVCNNQVIPLNFTGQLGCYRVSVVEDTCIQPGTEALVRGHINEYPSTKNEVGLGIIEPCDKFVAKDSALMARTLVKASETVPLRFMNVSNVVKIIRAGTIVGNISPIQDVISDDKNITDIHKDQNLRIELQKLLSNCSGNLRQEQKRGVENLLNEYKDLLQHPTGT
;
A
#
# COMPACT_ATOMS: atom_id res chain seq x y z
N MET A 1 -33.51 11.57 -9.74
CA MET A 1 -34.15 12.31 -8.61
C MET A 1 -35.44 12.90 -9.14
N VAL A 2 -36.55 12.78 -8.40
CA VAL A 2 -37.82 13.40 -8.80
C VAL A 2 -37.96 14.70 -8.02
N CYS A 3 -37.99 15.82 -8.75
CA CYS A 3 -38.33 17.12 -8.21
C CYS A 3 -39.52 17.63 -9.03
N ASN A 4 -40.59 18.05 -8.36
CA ASN A 4 -41.81 18.59 -9.00
C ASN A 4 -42.36 17.72 -10.16
N ASN A 5 -42.52 16.41 -9.94
CA ASN A 5 -43.04 15.46 -10.93
C ASN A 5 -42.26 15.37 -12.27
N GLN A 6 -41.05 15.91 -12.35
CA GLN A 6 -40.15 15.73 -13.47
C GLN A 6 -38.98 14.83 -13.08
N VAL A 7 -38.70 13.85 -13.94
CA VAL A 7 -37.51 13.01 -13.83
C VAL A 7 -36.34 13.85 -14.37
N ILE A 8 -35.55 14.41 -13.46
CA ILE A 8 -34.36 15.17 -13.84
C ILE A 8 -33.22 14.15 -14.03
N PRO A 9 -32.67 14.00 -15.26
CA PRO A 9 -31.47 13.20 -15.46
C PRO A 9 -30.32 13.92 -14.76
N LEU A 10 -29.82 13.31 -13.68
CA LEU A 10 -28.63 13.78 -13.00
C LEU A 10 -27.42 13.30 -13.81
N ASN A 11 -26.84 14.20 -14.59
CA ASN A 11 -25.54 13.96 -15.19
C ASN A 11 -24.49 14.36 -14.17
N PHE A 12 -23.84 13.36 -13.55
CA PHE A 12 -22.69 13.61 -12.70
C PHE A 12 -21.54 14.13 -13.57
N THR A 13 -21.22 15.42 -13.45
CA THR A 13 -20.03 16.02 -14.06
C THR A 13 -18.92 16.13 -13.02
N GLY A 14 -18.03 15.14 -13.04
CA GLY A 14 -16.81 15.05 -12.26
C GLY A 14 -16.06 13.76 -12.64
N GLN A 15 -14.74 13.71 -12.51
CA GLN A 15 -14.01 12.43 -12.58
C GLN A 15 -14.46 11.58 -11.38
N LEU A 16 -15.11 10.44 -11.62
CA LEU A 16 -15.37 9.41 -10.62
C LEU A 16 -14.02 8.86 -10.15
N GLY A 17 -13.42 9.55 -9.17
CA GLY A 17 -12.01 9.43 -8.84
C GLY A 17 -11.67 8.38 -7.77
N CYS A 18 -12.66 7.76 -7.13
CA CYS A 18 -12.38 6.73 -6.11
C CYS A 18 -13.49 5.67 -6.12
N TYR A 19 -13.15 4.42 -6.38
CA TYR A 19 -14.09 3.29 -6.27
C TYR A 19 -13.82 2.51 -4.99
N ARG A 20 -14.86 1.94 -4.38
CA ARG A 20 -14.70 1.07 -3.22
C ARG A 20 -14.22 -0.31 -3.68
N VAL A 21 -13.36 -0.92 -2.89
CA VAL A 21 -12.85 -2.27 -3.14
C VAL A 21 -13.31 -3.20 -2.03
N SER A 22 -13.94 -4.30 -2.41
CA SER A 22 -14.42 -5.33 -1.50
C SER A 22 -13.73 -6.68 -1.73
N VAL A 23 -13.66 -7.53 -0.71
CA VAL A 23 -13.11 -8.88 -0.85
C VAL A 23 -14.12 -9.81 -1.52
N VAL A 24 -13.68 -10.64 -2.46
CA VAL A 24 -14.56 -11.55 -3.22
C VAL A 24 -15.00 -12.77 -2.41
N GLU A 25 -14.11 -13.33 -1.59
CA GLU A 25 -14.34 -14.58 -0.87
C GLU A 25 -13.90 -14.52 0.59
N ASP A 26 -14.52 -15.35 1.42
CA ASP A 26 -14.12 -15.48 2.82
C ASP A 26 -12.66 -15.91 2.90
N THR A 27 -11.83 -15.05 3.49
CA THR A 27 -10.39 -15.26 3.60
C THR A 27 -9.98 -15.39 5.05
N CYS A 28 -9.17 -16.42 5.32
CA CYS A 28 -8.58 -16.69 6.62
C CYS A 28 -7.06 -16.42 6.54
N ILE A 29 -6.57 -15.44 7.29
CA ILE A 29 -5.16 -15.05 7.33
C ILE A 29 -4.54 -15.54 8.64
N GLN A 30 -3.57 -16.45 8.54
CA GLN A 30 -2.94 -17.05 9.70
C GLN A 30 -2.08 -16.03 10.47
N PRO A 31 -1.88 -16.21 11.79
CA PRO A 31 -1.00 -15.36 12.59
C PRO A 31 0.40 -15.19 11.98
N GLY A 32 0.90 -13.96 11.93
CA GLY A 32 2.23 -13.64 11.41
C GLY A 32 2.43 -13.91 9.91
N THR A 33 1.36 -14.11 9.15
CA THR A 33 1.43 -14.42 7.72
C THR A 33 0.86 -13.31 6.84
N GLU A 34 1.27 -13.36 5.58
CA GLU A 34 0.76 -12.53 4.51
C GLU A 34 -0.15 -13.35 3.59
N ALA A 35 -1.19 -12.71 3.04
CA ALA A 35 -2.08 -13.29 2.06
C ALA A 35 -2.34 -12.33 0.89
N LEU A 36 -2.32 -12.88 -0.32
CA LEU A 36 -2.86 -12.23 -1.51
C LEU A 36 -4.30 -12.69 -1.71
N VAL A 37 -5.20 -11.71 -1.78
CA VAL A 37 -6.65 -11.92 -1.76
C VAL A 37 -7.27 -11.23 -2.96
N ARG A 38 -8.31 -11.82 -3.52
CA ARG A 38 -9.03 -11.22 -4.64
C ARG A 38 -9.98 -10.13 -4.15
N GLY A 39 -9.81 -8.94 -4.70
CA GLY A 39 -10.71 -7.80 -4.53
C GLY A 39 -11.60 -7.60 -5.76
N HIS A 40 -12.74 -6.96 -5.55
CA HIS A 40 -13.66 -6.49 -6.58
C HIS A 40 -13.82 -4.98 -6.47
N ILE A 41 -13.70 -4.28 -7.61
CA ILE A 41 -13.97 -2.84 -7.67
C ILE A 41 -15.48 -2.64 -7.81
N ASN A 42 -16.10 -2.10 -6.77
CA ASN A 42 -17.52 -1.82 -6.76
C ASN A 42 -17.83 -0.68 -7.74
N GLU A 43 -18.88 -0.86 -8.56
CA GLU A 43 -19.33 0.14 -9.55
C GLU A 43 -18.29 0.44 -10.63
N TYR A 44 -17.45 -0.55 -11.01
CA TYR A 44 -16.49 -0.39 -12.09
C TYR A 44 -17.18 0.03 -13.40
N PRO A 45 -16.80 1.16 -14.03
CA PRO A 45 -17.47 1.66 -15.23
C PRO A 45 -17.41 0.64 -16.36
N SER A 46 -18.56 0.25 -16.90
CA SER A 46 -18.65 -0.72 -17.99
C SER A 46 -18.12 -0.18 -19.33
N THR A 47 -17.80 1.11 -19.41
CA THR A 47 -17.14 1.73 -20.55
C THR A 47 -15.67 1.32 -20.56
N LYS A 48 -15.39 0.18 -21.21
CA LYS A 48 -14.12 -0.55 -21.36
C LYS A 48 -12.89 0.22 -21.88
N ASN A 49 -12.96 1.54 -22.00
CA ASN A 49 -11.90 2.32 -22.63
C ASN A 49 -11.08 3.00 -21.53
N GLU A 50 -9.83 2.55 -21.45
CA GLU A 50 -8.77 2.95 -20.51
C GLU A 50 -8.75 2.16 -19.19
N VAL A 51 -8.19 0.95 -19.28
CA VAL A 51 -7.64 0.21 -18.14
C VAL A 51 -6.41 0.98 -17.62
N GLY A 52 -6.67 2.03 -16.85
CA GLY A 52 -5.63 2.87 -16.23
C GLY A 52 -4.91 2.19 -15.07
N LEU A 53 -3.85 2.82 -14.58
CA LEU A 53 -3.24 2.47 -13.31
C LEU A 53 -4.06 3.07 -12.16
N GLY A 54 -4.15 2.34 -11.06
CA GLY A 54 -4.81 2.81 -9.84
C GLY A 54 -4.06 2.36 -8.59
N ILE A 55 -4.12 3.19 -7.57
CA ILE A 55 -3.59 2.86 -6.24
C ILE A 55 -4.75 2.44 -5.33
N ILE A 56 -4.62 1.28 -4.71
CA ILE A 56 -5.53 0.80 -3.69
C ILE A 56 -5.00 1.21 -2.32
N GLU A 57 -5.84 1.88 -1.54
CA GLU A 57 -5.53 2.30 -0.18
C GLU A 57 -6.57 1.76 0.81
N PRO A 58 -6.15 1.31 2.01
CA PRO A 58 -7.09 0.84 3.02
C PRO A 58 -8.03 1.97 3.48
N CYS A 59 -9.29 1.63 3.75
CA CYS A 59 -10.24 2.61 4.26
C CYS A 59 -10.21 2.68 5.80
N ASP A 60 -10.46 3.85 6.36
CA ASP A 60 -10.39 4.08 7.81
C ASP A 60 -11.24 3.11 8.62
N LYS A 61 -12.43 2.76 8.09
CA LYS A 61 -13.34 1.80 8.74
C LYS A 61 -12.76 0.40 8.84
N PHE A 62 -11.93 -0.01 7.87
CA PHE A 62 -11.26 -1.31 7.89
C PHE A 62 -10.07 -1.27 8.86
N VAL A 63 -9.27 -0.21 8.81
CA VAL A 63 -8.12 0.00 9.71
C VAL A 63 -8.57 0.05 11.18
N ALA A 64 -9.64 0.78 11.48
CA ALA A 64 -10.16 0.94 12.84
C ALA A 64 -10.67 -0.36 13.49
N LYS A 65 -10.97 -1.40 12.69
CA LYS A 65 -11.50 -2.68 13.17
C LYS A 65 -10.43 -3.71 13.53
N ASP A 66 -9.15 -3.36 13.44
CA ASP A 66 -8.03 -4.31 13.63
C ASP A 66 -8.23 -5.63 12.85
N SER A 67 -8.74 -5.53 11.62
CA SER A 67 -9.14 -6.72 10.85
C SER A 67 -7.93 -7.43 10.22
N ALA A 68 -6.99 -6.66 9.65
CA ALA A 68 -5.65 -7.06 9.21
C ALA A 68 -4.94 -5.79 8.72
N LEU A 69 -3.61 -5.78 8.63
CA LEU A 69 -2.94 -4.72 7.89
C LEU A 69 -3.13 -4.97 6.40
N MET A 70 -3.51 -3.94 5.65
CA MET A 70 -3.64 -3.99 4.21
C MET A 70 -2.61 -3.05 3.59
N ALA A 71 -1.82 -3.56 2.64
CA ALA A 71 -0.81 -2.77 1.96
C ALA A 71 -1.46 -1.85 0.92
N ARG A 72 -0.85 -0.67 0.74
CA ARG A 72 -1.14 0.16 -0.42
C ARG A 72 -0.57 -0.53 -1.65
N THR A 73 -1.38 -0.68 -2.68
CA THR A 73 -1.01 -1.51 -3.84
C THR A 73 -1.29 -0.76 -5.13
N LEU A 74 -0.25 -0.60 -5.96
CA LEU A 74 -0.39 -0.13 -7.32
C LEU A 74 -0.86 -1.29 -8.21
N VAL A 75 -1.96 -1.11 -8.91
CA VAL A 75 -2.55 -2.13 -9.78
C VAL A 75 -2.96 -1.55 -11.12
N LYS A 76 -3.02 -2.42 -12.13
CA LYS A 76 -3.78 -2.14 -13.35
C LYS A 76 -5.26 -2.30 -13.02
N ALA A 77 -6.05 -1.23 -13.11
CA ALA A 77 -7.43 -1.20 -12.64
C ALA A 77 -8.34 -2.05 -13.52
N SER A 78 -8.82 -3.18 -13.00
CA SER A 78 -9.79 -4.06 -13.68
C SER A 78 -10.89 -4.45 -12.69
N GLU A 79 -11.97 -5.09 -13.17
CA GLU A 79 -13.09 -5.51 -12.31
C GLU A 79 -12.63 -6.27 -11.06
N THR A 80 -11.58 -7.08 -11.20
CA THR A 80 -10.93 -7.77 -10.07
C THR A 80 -9.49 -7.29 -9.89
N VAL A 81 -9.07 -7.08 -8.65
CA VAL A 81 -7.72 -6.59 -8.33
C VAL A 81 -7.10 -7.41 -7.19
N PRO A 82 -5.77 -7.58 -7.17
CA PRO A 82 -5.11 -8.21 -6.04
C PRO A 82 -5.08 -7.27 -4.83
N LEU A 83 -5.30 -7.83 -3.66
CA LEU A 83 -5.21 -7.16 -2.36
C LEU A 83 -4.18 -7.89 -1.52
N ARG A 84 -3.27 -7.13 -0.90
CA ARG A 84 -2.20 -7.68 -0.08
C ARG A 84 -2.47 -7.39 1.39
N PHE A 85 -2.67 -8.44 2.17
CA PHE A 85 -2.95 -8.35 3.60
C PHE A 85 -1.84 -9.02 4.41
N MET A 86 -1.58 -8.48 5.60
CA MET A 86 -0.70 -9.08 6.59
C MET A 86 -1.40 -9.13 7.94
N ASN A 87 -1.42 -10.32 8.53
CA ASN A 87 -1.87 -10.51 9.90
C ASN A 87 -0.68 -10.42 10.85
N VAL A 88 -0.49 -9.25 11.45
CA VAL A 88 0.57 -9.02 12.46
C VAL A 88 0.20 -9.50 13.87
N SER A 89 -1.03 -9.97 14.05
CA SER A 89 -1.49 -10.46 15.35
C SER A 89 -1.15 -11.95 15.54
N ASN A 90 -1.27 -12.42 16.79
CA ASN A 90 -1.13 -13.81 17.16
C ASN A 90 -2.43 -14.63 17.01
N VAL A 91 -3.52 -14.03 16.50
CA VAL A 91 -4.82 -14.67 16.33
C VAL A 91 -5.17 -14.72 14.84
N VAL A 92 -5.85 -15.77 14.41
CA VAL A 92 -6.38 -15.88 13.04
C VAL A 92 -7.32 -14.72 12.75
N LYS A 93 -7.14 -14.05 11.61
CA LYS A 93 -8.02 -12.98 11.14
C LYS A 93 -8.87 -13.49 9.99
N ILE A 94 -10.17 -13.21 10.04
CA ILE A 94 -11.14 -13.62 9.01
C ILE A 94 -11.72 -12.37 8.38
N ILE A 95 -11.55 -12.23 7.06
CA ILE A 95 -12.17 -11.17 6.26
C ILE A 95 -13.28 -11.82 5.44
N ARG A 96 -14.52 -11.36 5.64
CA ARG A 96 -15.69 -11.94 4.96
C ARG A 96 -15.85 -11.40 3.54
N ALA A 97 -16.38 -12.21 2.65
CA ALA A 97 -16.80 -11.79 1.32
C ALA A 97 -17.71 -10.55 1.39
N GLY A 98 -17.53 -9.62 0.45
CA GLY A 98 -18.23 -8.34 0.40
C GLY A 98 -17.73 -7.28 1.39
N THR A 99 -16.81 -7.61 2.30
CA THR A 99 -16.22 -6.62 3.21
C THR A 99 -15.48 -5.56 2.41
N ILE A 100 -15.86 -4.28 2.58
CA ILE A 100 -15.14 -3.14 2.01
C ILE A 100 -13.85 -2.95 2.82
N VAL A 101 -12.71 -3.02 2.12
CA VAL A 101 -11.38 -2.97 2.73
C VAL A 101 -10.62 -1.73 2.35
N GLY A 102 -10.92 -1.14 1.19
CA GLY A 102 -10.18 0.00 0.68
C GLY A 102 -10.92 0.76 -0.40
N ASN A 103 -10.23 1.75 -0.94
CA ASN A 103 -10.64 2.49 -2.12
C ASN A 103 -9.52 2.41 -3.16
N ILE A 104 -9.90 2.41 -4.43
CA ILE A 104 -8.97 2.56 -5.55
C ILE A 104 -9.14 3.93 -6.19
N SER A 105 -8.02 4.64 -6.34
CA SER A 105 -7.97 5.95 -6.99
C SER A 105 -7.10 5.86 -8.25
N PRO A 106 -7.46 6.51 -9.37
CA PRO A 106 -6.65 6.50 -10.57
C PRO A 106 -5.34 7.26 -10.31
N ILE A 107 -4.26 6.79 -10.92
CA ILE A 107 -2.99 7.54 -10.96
C ILE A 107 -2.67 7.90 -12.40
N GLN A 108 -2.10 9.08 -12.62
CA GLN A 108 -1.76 9.57 -13.96
C GLN A 108 -0.42 9.03 -14.45
N ASP A 109 0.57 8.99 -13.56
CA ASP A 109 1.92 8.58 -13.92
C ASP A 109 2.63 7.96 -12.72
N VAL A 110 3.64 7.14 -12.99
CA VAL A 110 4.57 6.61 -11.99
C VAL A 110 5.92 7.23 -12.29
N ILE A 111 6.40 8.07 -11.38
CA ILE A 111 7.74 8.66 -11.51
C ILE A 111 8.76 7.56 -11.21
N SER A 112 9.23 6.90 -12.27
CA SER A 112 10.42 6.06 -12.20
C SER A 112 11.64 6.96 -12.34
N ASP A 113 12.45 7.09 -11.30
CA ASP A 113 13.80 7.64 -11.42
C ASP A 113 14.70 6.61 -12.13
N ASP A 114 14.42 6.35 -13.42
CA ASP A 114 15.23 5.49 -14.29
C ASP A 114 16.52 6.19 -14.75
N LYS A 115 16.95 7.24 -14.05
CA LYS A 115 18.29 7.83 -14.22
C LYS A 115 19.27 7.06 -13.35
N ASN A 116 19.82 5.98 -13.91
CA ASN A 116 21.09 5.38 -13.50
C ASN A 116 21.27 5.23 -11.98
N ILE A 117 20.68 4.19 -11.38
CA ILE A 117 21.19 3.60 -10.13
C ILE A 117 22.52 2.87 -10.43
N THR A 118 23.47 3.58 -11.03
CA THR A 118 24.88 3.20 -11.12
C THR A 118 25.79 4.25 -10.51
N ASP A 119 25.27 5.43 -10.16
CA ASP A 119 26.05 6.50 -9.52
C ASP A 119 25.29 7.12 -8.34
N ILE A 120 24.65 6.30 -7.49
CA ILE A 120 24.42 6.75 -6.10
C ILE A 120 25.81 6.92 -5.52
N HIS A 121 26.18 8.19 -5.33
CA HIS A 121 27.36 8.61 -4.61
C HIS A 121 27.73 7.57 -3.55
N LYS A 122 28.93 7.00 -3.71
CA LYS A 122 29.68 6.31 -2.66
C LYS A 122 30.00 7.33 -1.56
N ASP A 123 28.97 7.89 -0.94
CA ASP A 123 29.13 8.43 0.39
C ASP A 123 29.28 7.19 1.27
N GLN A 124 30.54 6.78 1.43
CA GLN A 124 30.94 5.58 2.19
C GLN A 124 30.66 5.75 3.70
N ASN A 125 30.11 6.90 4.10
CA ASN A 125 29.80 7.20 5.49
C ASN A 125 28.28 7.13 5.73
N LEU A 126 27.90 6.20 6.62
CA LEU A 126 26.59 6.23 7.29
C LEU A 126 26.39 7.61 7.91
N ARG A 127 25.21 8.22 7.72
CA ARG A 127 24.86 9.49 8.39
C ARG A 127 25.00 9.34 9.91
N ILE A 128 25.28 10.45 10.60
CA ILE A 128 25.50 10.50 12.06
C ILE A 128 24.35 9.82 12.84
N GLU A 129 23.11 9.94 12.36
CA GLU A 129 21.94 9.30 12.97
C GLU A 129 21.96 7.77 12.86
N LEU A 130 22.34 7.25 11.68
CA LEU A 130 22.49 5.81 11.47
C LEU A 130 23.72 5.26 12.20
N GLN A 131 24.79 6.06 12.35
CA GLN A 131 25.94 5.72 13.19
C GLN A 131 25.54 5.64 14.67
N LYS A 132 24.71 6.57 15.16
CA LYS A 132 24.16 6.53 16.52
C LYS A 132 23.28 5.29 16.72
N LEU A 133 22.42 4.98 15.75
CA LEU A 133 21.59 3.77 15.78
C LEU A 133 22.45 2.50 15.83
N LEU A 134 23.44 2.41 14.94
CA LEU A 134 24.39 1.31 14.90
C LEU A 134 25.14 1.16 16.23
N SER A 135 25.65 2.26 16.79
CA SER A 135 26.35 2.28 18.08
C SER A 135 25.45 1.78 19.22
N ASN A 136 24.21 2.26 19.29
CA ASN A 136 23.24 1.87 20.31
C ASN A 136 22.83 0.38 20.19
N CYS A 137 22.70 -0.14 18.97
CA CYS A 137 22.31 -1.53 18.72
C CYS A 137 23.48 -2.51 18.83
N SER A 138 24.73 -2.04 18.75
CA SER A 138 25.93 -2.89 18.69
C SER A 138 26.55 -3.23 20.04
N GLY A 139 25.92 -2.86 21.17
CA GLY A 139 26.47 -3.09 22.51
C GLY A 139 26.76 -4.56 22.85
N ASN A 140 25.93 -5.48 22.35
CA ASN A 140 26.02 -6.93 22.65
C ASN A 140 26.25 -7.80 21.41
N LEU A 141 26.59 -7.21 20.27
CA LEU A 141 26.75 -7.93 19.01
C LEU A 141 28.21 -8.38 18.81
N ARG A 142 28.38 -9.60 18.27
CA ARG A 142 29.69 -10.07 17.76
C ARG A 142 30.06 -9.28 16.51
N GLN A 143 31.36 -9.22 16.20
CA GLN A 143 31.87 -8.41 15.08
C GLN A 143 31.24 -8.77 13.72
N GLU A 144 30.95 -10.05 13.49
CA GLU A 144 30.24 -10.52 12.28
C GLU A 144 28.79 -10.02 12.23
N GLN A 145 28.12 -9.98 13.37
CA GLN A 145 26.74 -9.47 13.47
C GLN A 145 26.69 -7.95 13.29
N LYS A 146 27.68 -7.23 13.84
CA LYS A 146 27.83 -5.79 13.60
C LYS A 146 27.97 -5.47 12.11
N ARG A 147 28.81 -6.25 11.40
CA ARG A 147 28.97 -6.12 9.95
C ARG A 147 27.67 -6.40 9.18
N GLY A 148 26.89 -7.39 9.62
CA GLY A 148 25.56 -7.66 9.06
C GLY A 148 24.59 -6.48 9.22
N VAL A 149 24.58 -5.87 10.42
CA VAL A 149 23.75 -4.68 10.69
C VAL A 149 24.24 -3.46 9.89
N GLU A 150 25.55 -3.25 9.78
CA GLU A 150 26.14 -2.21 8.93
C GLU A 150 25.73 -2.36 7.47
N ASN A 151 25.80 -3.57 6.93
CA ASN A 151 25.38 -3.86 5.57
C ASN A 151 23.89 -3.58 5.37
N LEU A 152 23.04 -3.99 6.32
CA LEU A 152 21.61 -3.72 6.28
C LEU A 152 21.30 -2.22 6.33
N LEU A 153 21.96 -1.47 7.21
CA LEU A 153 21.77 -0.01 7.29
C LEU A 153 22.25 0.70 6.02
N ASN A 154 23.29 0.19 5.36
CA ASN A 154 23.76 0.72 4.09
C ASN A 154 22.82 0.37 2.93
N GLU A 155 22.25 -0.82 2.92
CA GLU A 155 21.31 -1.30 1.89
C GLU A 155 20.00 -0.49 1.89
N TYR A 156 19.49 -0.17 3.09
CA TYR A 156 18.21 0.53 3.26
C TYR A 156 18.37 2.02 3.61
N LYS A 157 19.58 2.59 3.43
CA LYS A 157 19.88 3.99 3.78
C LYS A 157 18.95 5.00 3.11
N ASP A 158 18.44 4.67 1.92
CA ASP A 158 17.57 5.53 1.12
C ASP A 158 16.10 5.50 1.58
N LEU A 159 15.64 4.37 2.14
CA LEU A 159 14.29 4.26 2.72
C LEU A 159 14.16 4.94 4.09
N LEU A 160 15.28 5.00 4.83
CA LEU A 160 15.34 5.65 6.13
C LEU A 160 15.53 7.17 6.02
N GLN A 161 15.55 7.71 4.80
CA GLN A 161 15.51 9.15 4.59
C GLN A 161 14.09 9.66 4.82
N HIS A 162 13.83 10.23 6.00
CA HIS A 162 12.65 11.09 6.14
C HIS A 162 12.82 12.30 5.20
N PRO A 163 11.80 12.68 4.41
CA PRO A 163 11.76 14.02 3.85
C PRO A 163 11.71 14.98 5.04
N THR A 164 12.81 15.71 5.26
CA THR A 164 12.79 16.88 6.12
C THR A 164 11.88 17.91 5.45
N GLY A 165 10.61 17.88 5.82
CA GLY A 165 9.65 18.92 5.48
C GLY A 165 10.08 20.21 6.17
N THR A 166 10.45 21.20 5.36
CA THR A 166 10.33 22.63 5.67
C THR A 166 8.86 23.03 5.70
#